data_AF-A0A5C4RDG0-F1
#
_entry.id   AF-A0A5C4RDG0-F1
#
_cell.length_a   1.000
_cell.length_b   1.000
_cell.length_c   1.000
_cell.angle_alpha   90.00
_cell.angle_beta   90.00
_cell.angle_gamma   90.00
#
_symmetry.space_group_name_H-M   'P 1'
#
loop_
_entity.id
_entity.type
_entity.pdbx_description
1 polymer ?
#
loop_
_entity_poly.entity_id
_entity_poly.type
_entity_poly.pdbx_seq_one_letter_code
_entity_poly.pdbx_strand_id
1 'polypeptide(L)'
;MSSLIMDTHTAVKTLKASGFNDEQSEKIVEVITELQNISIVAKADLAVATESIKTDIGTIKTDLGWIKKLALAVGIAVVIAALKYIFTG
;
A
#
# COMPACT_ATOMS: atom_id res chain seq x y z
N MET A 1 -10.67 -7.63 8.70
CA MET A 1 -11.21 -8.57 7.69
C MET A 1 -10.96 -9.97 8.22
N SER A 2 -12.00 -10.81 8.33
CA SER A 2 -11.83 -12.20 8.77
C SER A 2 -11.14 -12.98 7.65
N SER A 3 -9.98 -13.57 7.94
CA SER A 3 -9.34 -14.52 7.02
C SER A 3 -10.11 -15.83 7.11
N LEU A 4 -10.78 -16.23 6.01
CA LEU A 4 -11.45 -17.52 5.94
C LEU A 4 -10.39 -18.58 5.67
N ILE A 5 -9.75 -19.08 6.73
CA ILE A 5 -8.80 -20.19 6.61
C ILE A 5 -9.60 -21.47 6.38
N MET A 6 -9.23 -22.21 5.33
CA MET A 6 -9.87 -23.48 5.03
C MET A 6 -9.57 -24.51 6.14
N ASP A 7 -10.61 -25.17 6.64
CA ASP A 7 -10.45 -26.37 7.46
C ASP A 7 -10.00 -27.54 6.56
N THR A 8 -8.70 -27.82 6.60
CA THR A 8 -8.05 -28.84 5.77
C THR A 8 -8.60 -30.25 6.05
N HIS A 9 -8.94 -30.56 7.30
CA HIS A 9 -9.48 -31.87 7.67
C HIS A 9 -10.88 -32.07 7.09
N THR A 10 -11.75 -31.06 7.22
CA THR A 10 -13.09 -31.09 6.64
C THR A 10 -13.01 -31.13 5.10
N ALA A 11 -12.13 -30.33 4.49
CA ALA A 11 -11.95 -30.30 3.03
C ALA A 11 -11.48 -31.66 2.46
N VAL A 12 -10.47 -32.29 3.09
CA VAL A 12 -10.00 -33.63 2.70
C VAL A 12 -11.15 -34.64 2.80
N LYS A 13 -11.93 -34.62 3.89
CA LYS A 13 -13.05 -35.54 4.08
C LYS A 13 -14.12 -35.38 3.00
N THR A 14 -14.43 -34.15 2.60
CA THR A 14 -15.39 -33.86 1.53
C THR A 14 -14.89 -34.34 0.16
N LEU A 15 -13.59 -34.18 -0.12
CA LEU A 15 -12.99 -34.69 -1.36
C LEU A 15 -13.05 -36.22 -1.42
N LYS A 16 -12.68 -36.91 -0.33
CA LYS A 16 -12.81 -38.37 -0.24
C LYS A 16 -14.25 -38.84 -0.46
N ALA A 17 -15.22 -38.15 0.16
CA ALA A 17 -16.64 -38.45 -0.02
C ALA A 17 -17.15 -38.22 -1.46
N SER A 18 -16.41 -37.42 -2.25
CA SER A 18 -16.73 -37.13 -3.66
C SER A 18 -16.05 -38.08 -4.64
N GLY A 19 -15.35 -39.11 -4.16
CA GLY A 19 -14.70 -40.14 -4.98
C GLY A 19 -13.22 -39.92 -5.26
N PHE A 20 -12.58 -38.92 -4.64
CA PHE A 20 -11.12 -38.77 -4.67
C PHE A 20 -10.47 -39.75 -3.70
N ASN A 21 -9.29 -40.26 -4.05
CA ASN A 21 -8.51 -41.07 -3.11
C ASN A 21 -7.80 -40.18 -2.08
N ASP A 22 -7.11 -40.81 -1.13
CA ASP A 22 -6.44 -40.13 -0.02
C ASP A 22 -5.38 -39.13 -0.50
N GLU A 23 -4.49 -39.60 -1.38
CA GLU A 23 -3.38 -38.80 -1.92
C GLU A 23 -3.88 -37.60 -2.73
N GLN A 24 -4.89 -37.78 -3.58
CA GLN A 24 -5.51 -36.71 -4.36
C GLN A 24 -6.15 -35.66 -3.45
N SER A 25 -6.86 -36.10 -2.42
CA SER A 25 -7.56 -35.20 -1.50
C SER A 25 -6.58 -34.32 -0.73
N GLU A 26 -5.49 -34.90 -0.23
CA GLU A 26 -4.44 -34.17 0.48
C GLU A 26 -3.74 -33.16 -0.45
N LYS A 27 -3.38 -33.57 -1.68
CA LYS A 27 -2.71 -32.68 -2.63
C LYS A 27 -3.57 -31.51 -3.09
N ILE A 28 -4.86 -31.72 -3.31
CA ILE A 28 -5.78 -30.62 -3.65
C ILE A 28 -5.84 -29.61 -2.51
N VAL A 29 -5.97 -30.08 -1.27
CA VAL A 29 -6.06 -29.22 -0.08
C VAL A 29 -4.75 -28.48 0.18
N GLU A 30 -3.61 -29.14 -0.03
CA GLU A 30 -2.28 -28.54 0.08
C GLU A 30 -2.13 -27.35 -0.88
N VAL A 31 -2.44 -27.55 -2.17
CA VAL A 31 -2.38 -26.48 -3.19
C VAL A 31 -3.32 -25.33 -2.85
N ILE A 32 -4.56 -25.60 -2.43
CA ILE A 32 -5.51 -24.54 -2.05
C ILE A 32 -5.01 -23.77 -0.83
N THR A 33 -4.42 -24.45 0.15
CA THR A 33 -3.86 -23.83 1.36
C THR A 33 -2.67 -22.94 0.99
N GLU A 34 -1.79 -23.40 0.10
CA GLU A 34 -0.68 -22.62 -0.42
C GLU A 34 -1.16 -21.35 -1.15
N LEU A 35 -2.17 -21.49 -2.02
CA LEU A 35 -2.77 -20.34 -2.71
C LEU A 35 -3.42 -19.34 -1.75
N GLN A 36 -4.09 -19.81 -0.69
CA GLN A 36 -4.64 -18.95 0.36
C GLN A 36 -3.52 -18.19 1.08
N ASN A 37 -2.43 -18.87 1.44
CA ASN A 37 -1.29 -18.24 2.09
C ASN A 37 -0.62 -17.18 1.19
N ILE A 38 -0.40 -17.49 -0.09
CA ILE A 38 0.15 -16.53 -1.07
C ILE A 38 -0.76 -15.29 -1.17
N SER A 39 -2.07 -15.48 -1.26
CA SER A 39 -3.05 -14.38 -1.33
C SER A 39 -3.04 -13.50 -0.08
N ILE A 40 -2.91 -14.11 1.11
CA ILE A 40 -2.83 -13.39 2.39
C ILE A 40 -1.54 -12.56 2.44
N VAL A 41 -0.40 -13.15 2.11
CA VAL A 41 0.90 -12.47 2.09
C VAL A 41 0.88 -11.32 1.09
N ALA A 42 0.44 -11.55 -0.15
CA ALA A 42 0.36 -10.50 -1.17
C ALA A 42 -0.55 -9.34 -0.77
N LYS A 43 -1.67 -9.61 -0.07
CA LYS A 43 -2.54 -8.57 0.49
C LYS A 43 -1.86 -7.79 1.61
N ALA A 44 -1.10 -8.45 2.48
CA ALA A 44 -0.34 -7.80 3.53
C ALA A 44 0.73 -6.88 2.93
N ASP A 45 1.50 -7.36 1.96
CA ASP A 45 2.51 -6.57 1.25
C ASP A 45 1.89 -5.36 0.55
N LEU A 46 0.72 -5.55 -0.09
CA LEU A 46 -0.01 -4.46 -0.73
C LEU A 46 -0.48 -3.41 0.28
N ALA A 47 -0.92 -3.83 1.47
CA ALA A 47 -1.33 -2.92 2.54
C ALA A 47 -0.13 -2.09 3.04
N VAL A 48 1.02 -2.74 3.25
CA VAL A 48 2.28 -2.07 3.63
C VAL A 48 2.71 -1.07 2.55
N ALA A 49 2.71 -1.47 1.27
CA ALA A 49 3.05 -0.58 0.17
C ALA A 49 2.09 0.62 0.08
N THR A 50 0.80 0.39 0.29
CA THR A 50 -0.22 1.47 0.31
C THR A 50 0.03 2.45 1.45
N GLU A 51 0.38 1.96 2.65
CA GLU A 51 0.68 2.81 3.80
C GLU A 51 1.98 3.63 3.59
N SER A 52 3.01 3.01 3.02
CA SER A 52 4.25 3.70 2.64
C SER A 52 3.96 4.82 1.64
N ILE A 53 3.21 4.55 0.57
CA ILE A 53 2.84 5.55 -0.43
C ILE A 53 2.03 6.70 0.22
N LYS A 54 1.10 6.38 1.12
CA LYS A 54 0.32 7.40 1.83
C LYS A 54 1.22 8.31 2.68
N THR A 55 2.23 7.73 3.31
CA THR A 55 3.25 8.46 4.09
C THR A 55 4.06 9.37 3.18
N ASP A 56 4.59 8.85 2.07
CA ASP A 56 5.36 9.62 1.09
C ASP A 56 4.55 10.79 0.51
N ILE A 57 3.27 10.56 0.17
CA ILE A 57 2.35 11.61 -0.27
C ILE A 57 2.18 12.70 0.81
N GLY A 58 2.12 12.31 2.09
CA GLY A 58 2.06 13.25 3.22
C GLY A 58 3.30 14.13 3.31
N THR A 59 4.48 13.53 3.17
CA THR A 59 5.76 14.24 3.12
C THR A 59 5.81 15.21 1.94
N ILE A 60 5.49 14.74 0.73
CA ILE A 60 5.48 15.57 -0.49
C ILE A 60 4.53 16.76 -0.34
N LYS A 61 3.34 16.58 0.23
CA LYS A 61 2.40 17.70 0.48
C LYS A 61 2.98 18.72 1.44
N THR A 62 3.69 18.27 2.46
CA THR A 62 4.36 19.13 3.44
C THR A 62 5.46 19.94 2.76
N ASP A 63 6.33 19.27 2.01
CA ASP A 63 7.43 19.90 1.27
C ASP A 63 6.91 20.92 0.26
N LEU A 64 5.85 20.57 -0.49
CA LEU A 64 5.19 21.49 -1.42
C LEU A 64 4.64 22.72 -0.70
N GLY A 65 4.12 22.56 0.52
CA GLY A 65 3.68 23.67 1.37
C GLY A 65 4.83 24.61 1.74
N TRP A 66 5.99 24.07 2.11
CA TRP A 66 7.20 24.85 2.40
C TRP A 66 7.73 25.57 1.16
N ILE A 67 7.80 24.88 0.02
CA ILE A 67 8.24 25.46 -1.26
C ILE A 67 7.34 26.63 -1.67
N LYS A 68 6.01 26.51 -1.53
CA LYS A 68 5.07 27.61 -1.83
C LYS A 68 5.32 28.84 -0.95
N LYS A 69 5.56 28.64 0.35
CA LYS A 69 5.87 29.75 1.27
C LYS A 69 7.18 30.43 0.91
N LEU A 70 8.20 29.65 0.57
CA LEU A 70 9.49 30.17 0.14
C LEU A 70 9.38 30.97 -1.16
N ALA A 71 8.67 30.44 -2.16
CA ALA A 71 8.43 31.14 -3.41
C ALA A 71 7.72 32.50 -3.21
N LEU A 72 6.72 32.55 -2.32
CA LEU A 72 6.05 33.79 -1.95
C LEU A 72 7.01 34.78 -1.27
N ALA A 73 7.81 34.32 -0.31
CA ALA A 73 8.77 35.18 0.39
C ALA A 73 9.81 35.76 -0.56
N VAL A 74 10.34 34.95 -1.47
CA VAL A 74 11.26 35.41 -2.52
C VAL A 74 10.58 36.42 -3.44
N GLY A 75 9.35 36.16 -3.88
CA GLY A 75 8.58 37.10 -4.69
C GLY A 75 8.41 38.46 -4.02
N ILE A 76 8.06 38.47 -2.73
CA ILE A 76 7.93 39.72 -1.94
C ILE A 76 9.28 40.45 -1.84
N ALA A 77 10.37 39.73 -1.55
CA ALA A 77 11.69 40.33 -1.44
C ALA A 77 12.15 40.99 -2.75
N VAL A 78 11.89 40.34 -3.89
CA VAL A 78 12.19 40.87 -5.22
C VAL A 78 11.41 42.17 -5.48
N VAL A 79 10.12 42.20 -5.15
CA VAL A 79 9.28 43.40 -5.31
C VAL A 79 9.80 44.55 -4.43
N ILE A 80 10.14 44.28 -3.16
CA ILE A 80 10.70 45.29 -2.25
C ILE A 80 12.02 45.85 -2.79
N ALA A 81 12.92 44.97 -3.27
CA ALA A 81 14.20 45.39 -3.84
C ALA A 81 14.00 46.26 -5.09
N ALA A 82 13.08 45.89 -5.97
CA ALA A 82 12.75 46.66 -7.17
C ALA A 82 12.19 48.04 -6.82
N LEU A 83 11.24 48.12 -5.87
CA LEU A 83 10.71 49.41 -5.39
C LEU A 83 11.80 50.28 -4.79
N LYS A 84 12.67 49.71 -3.94
CA LYS A 84 13.81 50.46 -3.38
C LYS A 84 14.69 51.05 -4.47
N TYR A 85 15.03 50.26 -5.49
CA TYR A 85 15.85 50.73 -6.61
C TYR A 85 15.19 51.89 -7.39
N ILE A 86 13.87 51.86 -7.59
CA ILE A 86 13.12 52.94 -8.26
C ILE A 86 13.08 54.23 -7.43
N PHE A 87 12.93 54.14 -6.10
CA PHE A 87 12.76 55.31 -5.22
C PHE A 87 14.06 55.87 -4.63
N THR A 88 15.18 55.14 -4.73
CA THR A 88 16.51 55.60 -4.25
C THR A 88 17.55 55.76 -5.36
N GLY A 89 17.19 55.44 -6.61
CA GLY A 89 17.95 55.76 -7.82
C GLY A 89 17.63 57.14 -8.38
#